data_AF-A0A1F5NN03-F1
#
_entry.id   AF-A0A1F5NN03-F1
#
_cell.length_a   1.000
_cell.length_b   1.000
_cell.length_c   1.000
_cell.angle_alpha   90.00
_cell.angle_beta   90.00
_cell.angle_gamma   90.00
#
_symmetry.space_group_name_H-M   'P 1'
#
loop_
_entity.id
_entity.type
_entity.pdbx_description
1 polymer ?
#
loop_
_entity_poly.entity_id
_entity_poly.type
_entity_poly.pdbx_seq_one_letter_code
_entity_poly.pdbx_strand_id
1 'polypeptide(L)'
;MLKKIQRLANSEQRIGIPDRSSLIAHRQEGFTLIELLVVVAIVGLLLSVISVGYTAQRRNARDAKRLSDLKQIKSGMDIYFQDASGYPDNGEWIPGTTLNCASNNILLIPRDPGYPVNDYTYNGDDASGLPGCGLNNLRGGYTLRFYIEKQGLWYLMDEDGVIRDELNNNVISVDTLI
;
A
#
# COMPACT_ATOMS: atom_id res chain seq x y z
N MET A 1 -28.17 -41.23 87.87
CA MET A 1 -28.79 -41.22 86.52
C MET A 1 -30.03 -40.34 86.60
N LEU A 2 -30.30 -39.29 85.84
CA LEU A 2 -29.64 -38.72 84.68
C LEU A 2 -30.00 -37.22 84.68
N LYS A 3 -29.27 -36.42 85.48
CA LYS A 3 -28.99 -34.99 85.24
C LYS A 3 -28.38 -34.71 83.83
N LYS A 4 -28.43 -35.70 82.94
CA LYS A 4 -27.94 -35.74 81.57
C LYS A 4 -29.00 -35.25 80.57
N ILE A 5 -30.27 -35.15 80.97
CA ILE A 5 -31.36 -34.72 80.07
C ILE A 5 -31.38 -33.18 79.90
N GLN A 6 -30.94 -32.39 80.89
CA GLN A 6 -30.82 -30.93 80.76
C GLN A 6 -29.54 -30.46 80.04
N ARG A 7 -28.61 -31.38 79.69
CA ARG A 7 -27.40 -31.05 78.92
C ARG A 7 -27.60 -31.03 77.40
N LEU A 8 -28.84 -31.15 76.91
CA LEU A 8 -29.17 -30.94 75.50
C LEU A 8 -29.71 -29.52 75.22
N ALA A 9 -29.78 -28.66 76.23
CA ALA A 9 -30.12 -27.25 76.06
C ALA A 9 -28.96 -26.37 75.55
N ASN A 10 -27.82 -26.95 75.14
CA ASN A 10 -26.64 -26.13 74.81
C ASN A 10 -25.72 -26.72 73.73
N SER A 11 -26.31 -27.13 72.62
CA SER A 11 -25.59 -27.20 71.35
C SER A 11 -26.39 -26.39 70.32
N GLU A 12 -26.43 -25.08 70.52
CA GLU A 12 -26.73 -24.13 69.44
C GLU A 12 -25.61 -24.21 68.41
N GLN A 13 -25.57 -25.27 67.59
CA GLN A 13 -24.81 -25.22 66.35
C GLN A 13 -25.66 -24.43 65.37
N ARG A 14 -25.63 -23.10 65.55
CA ARG A 14 -26.12 -22.13 64.60
C ARG A 14 -25.44 -22.46 63.28
N ILE A 15 -26.18 -23.05 62.36
CA ILE A 15 -25.80 -23.07 60.96
C ILE A 15 -25.75 -21.60 60.57
N GLY A 16 -24.55 -21.05 60.57
CA GLY A 16 -24.28 -19.71 60.08
C GLY A 16 -24.71 -19.69 58.63
N ILE A 17 -25.87 -19.08 58.38
CA ILE A 17 -26.25 -18.68 57.04
C ILE A 17 -25.11 -17.77 56.58
N PRO A 18 -24.44 -18.06 55.45
CA PRO A 18 -23.39 -17.18 54.97
C PRO A 18 -24.01 -15.79 54.82
N ASP A 19 -23.44 -14.85 55.56
CA ASP A 19 -23.81 -13.46 55.52
C ASP A 19 -23.70 -12.98 54.06
N ARG A 20 -24.85 -12.71 53.42
CA ARG A 20 -24.92 -12.26 52.03
C ARG A 20 -24.41 -10.82 51.86
N SER A 21 -23.85 -10.21 52.91
CA SER A 21 -23.46 -8.80 52.95
C SER A 21 -22.16 -8.46 52.20
N SER A 22 -21.41 -9.43 51.66
CA SER A 22 -20.14 -9.16 50.96
C SER A 22 -20.22 -9.19 49.42
N LEU A 23 -21.40 -9.14 48.82
CA LEU A 23 -21.51 -8.74 47.42
C LEU A 23 -21.27 -7.23 47.36
N ILE A 24 -20.00 -6.85 47.27
CA ILE A 24 -19.57 -5.50 46.90
C ILE A 24 -20.20 -5.24 45.52
N ALA A 25 -21.40 -4.68 45.52
CA ALA A 25 -22.04 -4.21 44.31
C ALA A 25 -21.18 -3.06 43.80
N HIS A 26 -20.34 -3.33 42.80
CA HIS A 26 -19.68 -2.28 42.04
C HIS A 26 -20.79 -1.37 41.50
N ARG A 27 -20.94 -0.19 42.11
CA ARG A 27 -21.70 0.90 41.52
C ARG A 27 -21.07 1.12 40.16
N GLN A 28 -21.80 0.75 39.12
CA GLN A 28 -21.46 1.16 37.77
C GLN A 28 -21.72 2.66 37.71
N GLU A 29 -20.64 3.44 37.78
CA GLU A 29 -20.69 4.87 37.52
C GLU A 29 -21.04 5.04 36.04
N GLY A 30 -22.22 5.62 35.78
CA GLY A 30 -22.67 5.93 34.43
C GLY A 30 -21.99 7.20 33.93
N PHE A 31 -21.60 7.21 32.66
CA PHE A 31 -21.09 8.40 31.99
C PHE A 31 -22.13 9.52 31.98
N THR A 32 -21.66 10.76 32.16
CA THR A 32 -22.52 11.93 31.99
C THR A 32 -22.74 12.24 30.51
N LEU A 33 -23.92 12.78 30.16
CA LEU A 33 -24.20 13.24 28.79
C LEU A 33 -23.20 14.31 28.32
N ILE A 34 -22.74 15.15 29.25
CA ILE A 34 -21.78 16.21 28.95
C ILE A 34 -20.37 15.66 28.67
N GLU A 35 -19.94 14.61 29.36
CA GLU A 35 -18.66 13.93 29.04
C GLU A 35 -18.69 13.39 27.62
N LEU A 36 -19.76 12.71 27.24
CA LEU A 36 -19.87 12.18 25.88
C LEU A 36 -19.88 13.31 24.84
N LEU A 37 -20.56 14.41 25.13
CA LEU A 37 -20.66 15.57 24.23
C LEU A 37 -19.30 16.23 23.99
N VAL A 38 -18.51 16.43 25.04
CA VAL A 38 -17.18 17.03 24.92
C VAL A 38 -16.23 16.10 24.16
N VAL A 39 -16.32 14.79 24.36
CA VAL A 39 -15.48 13.81 23.67
C VAL A 39 -15.73 13.83 22.15
N VAL A 40 -16.99 13.76 21.72
CA VAL A 40 -17.30 13.79 20.28
C VAL A 40 -16.93 15.14 19.65
N ALA A 41 -17.02 16.25 20.40
CA ALA A 41 -16.57 17.56 19.96
C ALA A 41 -15.05 17.60 19.72
N ILE A 42 -14.25 17.06 20.64
CA ILE A 42 -12.79 17.00 20.50
C ILE A 42 -12.38 16.07 19.35
N VAL A 43 -12.99 14.88 19.25
CA VAL A 43 -12.71 13.94 18.15
C VAL A 43 -13.05 14.55 16.80
N GLY A 44 -14.19 15.26 16.68
CA GLY A 44 -14.57 15.96 15.46
C GLY A 44 -13.55 17.03 15.05
N LEU A 45 -13.04 17.80 16.02
CA LEU A 45 -12.00 18.81 15.78
C LEU A 45 -10.71 18.17 15.26
N LEU A 46 -10.23 17.11 15.91
CA LEU A 46 -9.01 16.41 15.50
C LEU A 46 -9.13 15.79 14.10
N LEU A 47 -10.27 15.16 13.79
CA LEU A 47 -10.51 14.56 12.48
C LEU A 47 -10.51 15.60 11.34
N SER A 48 -11.01 16.81 11.59
CA SER A 48 -11.03 17.87 10.58
C SER A 48 -9.63 18.31 10.14
N VAL A 49 -8.69 18.45 11.08
CA VAL A 49 -7.31 18.87 10.79
C VAL A 49 -6.53 17.77 10.07
N ILE A 50 -6.71 16.51 10.49
CA ILE A 50 -5.98 15.37 9.92
C ILE A 50 -6.37 15.11 8.46
N SER A 51 -7.63 15.34 8.10
CA SER A 51 -8.17 15.04 6.76
C SER A 51 -7.40 15.73 5.62
N VAL A 52 -7.00 17.00 5.79
CA VAL A 52 -6.38 17.79 4.72
C VAL A 52 -4.98 17.28 4.34
N GLY A 53 -4.20 16.81 5.32
CA GLY A 53 -2.82 16.32 5.09
C GLY A 53 -2.74 14.89 4.54
N TYR A 54 -3.79 14.09 4.76
CA TYR A 54 -3.79 12.66 4.41
C TYR A 54 -3.68 12.41 2.91
N THR A 55 -4.31 13.26 2.10
CA THR A 55 -4.32 13.11 0.64
C THR A 55 -2.95 13.37 0.03
N ALA A 56 -2.21 14.37 0.54
CA ALA A 56 -0.86 14.69 0.03
C ALA A 56 0.15 13.57 0.31
N GLN A 57 0.12 12.98 1.51
CA GLN A 57 1.00 11.85 1.86
C GLN A 57 0.73 10.62 1.00
N ARG A 58 -0.55 10.35 0.68
CA ARG A 58 -0.90 9.28 -0.26
C ARG A 58 -0.37 9.52 -1.66
N ARG A 59 -0.38 10.77 -2.16
CA ARG A 59 0.23 11.12 -3.46
C ARG A 59 1.74 10.85 -3.46
N ASN A 60 2.45 11.34 -2.44
CA ASN A 60 3.89 11.12 -2.30
C ASN A 60 4.25 9.63 -2.24
N ALA A 61 3.45 8.82 -1.51
CA ALA A 61 3.65 7.38 -1.44
C ALA A 61 3.46 6.69 -2.81
N ARG A 62 2.46 7.12 -3.60
CA ARG A 62 2.26 6.63 -4.97
C ARG A 62 3.41 7.04 -5.88
N ASP A 63 3.86 8.29 -5.83
CA ASP A 63 4.99 8.77 -6.63
C ASP A 63 6.28 8.01 -6.28
N ALA A 64 6.56 7.76 -5.00
CA ALA A 64 7.68 6.92 -4.58
C ALA A 64 7.56 5.48 -5.10
N LYS A 65 6.35 4.91 -5.07
CA LYS A 65 6.08 3.58 -5.66
C LYS A 65 6.34 3.58 -7.17
N ARG A 66 5.94 4.63 -7.89
CA ARG A 66 6.21 4.76 -9.33
C ARG A 66 7.69 4.72 -9.63
N LEU A 67 8.49 5.51 -8.91
CA LEU A 67 9.95 5.49 -9.09
C LEU A 67 10.57 4.12 -8.78
N SER A 68 10.04 3.39 -7.80
CA SER A 68 10.46 2.01 -7.52
C SER A 68 10.05 1.03 -8.62
N ASP A 69 8.90 1.26 -9.26
CA ASP A 69 8.42 0.44 -10.38
C ASP A 69 9.25 0.68 -11.63
N LEU A 70 9.60 1.94 -11.92
CA LEU A 70 10.51 2.28 -13.01
C LEU A 70 11.86 1.56 -12.90
N LYS A 71 12.43 1.47 -11.69
CA LYS A 71 13.67 0.73 -11.44
C LYS A 71 13.52 -0.77 -11.68
N GLN A 72 12.39 -1.35 -11.26
CA GLN A 72 12.09 -2.77 -11.51
C GLN A 72 11.90 -3.05 -12.99
N ILE A 73 11.18 -2.17 -13.69
CA ILE A 73 10.96 -2.26 -15.14
C ILE A 73 12.30 -2.20 -15.86
N LYS A 74 13.16 -1.21 -15.56
CA LYS A 74 14.49 -1.12 -16.17
C LYS A 74 15.30 -2.39 -15.97
N SER A 75 15.38 -2.89 -14.73
CA SER A 75 16.10 -4.14 -14.45
C SER A 75 15.53 -5.32 -15.23
N GLY A 76 14.20 -5.42 -15.37
CA GLY A 76 13.56 -6.47 -16.17
C GLY A 76 13.82 -6.32 -17.66
N MET A 77 13.84 -5.08 -18.17
CA MET A 77 14.19 -4.77 -19.56
C MET A 77 15.65 -5.07 -19.87
N ASP A 78 16.57 -4.81 -18.93
CA ASP A 78 17.99 -5.15 -19.08
C ASP A 78 18.18 -6.68 -19.16
N ILE A 79 17.40 -7.46 -18.40
CA ILE A 79 17.39 -8.94 -18.48
C ILE A 79 16.79 -9.38 -19.83
N TYR A 80 15.66 -8.79 -20.23
CA TYR A 80 15.02 -9.09 -21.51
C TYR A 80 16.00 -8.83 -22.67
N PHE A 81 16.74 -7.72 -22.61
CA PHE A 81 17.76 -7.38 -23.60
C PHE A 81 18.89 -8.42 -23.65
N GLN A 82 19.33 -8.95 -22.50
CA GLN A 82 20.36 -10.00 -22.47
C GLN A 82 19.89 -11.30 -23.14
N ASP A 83 18.63 -11.68 -22.95
CA ASP A 83 18.08 -12.93 -23.49
C ASP A 83 17.64 -12.80 -24.96
N ALA A 84 17.01 -11.68 -25.31
CA ALA A 84 16.47 -11.43 -26.63
C ALA A 84 17.47 -10.75 -27.59
N SER A 85 18.51 -10.09 -27.06
CA SER A 85 19.41 -9.12 -27.73
C SER A 85 18.76 -7.77 -28.11
N GLY A 86 17.67 -7.38 -27.43
CA GLY A 86 16.84 -6.22 -27.78
C GLY A 86 15.65 -6.03 -26.87
N TYR A 87 14.86 -4.98 -27.10
CA TYR A 87 13.66 -4.67 -26.30
C TYR A 87 12.35 -5.19 -26.93
N PRO A 88 11.30 -5.41 -26.12
CA PRO A 88 10.03 -5.98 -26.58
C PRO A 88 9.26 -5.07 -27.55
N ASP A 89 8.30 -5.67 -28.25
CA ASP A 89 7.37 -4.90 -29.07
C ASP A 89 6.34 -4.14 -28.23
N ASN A 90 5.83 -3.03 -28.77
CA ASN A 90 4.79 -2.23 -28.10
C ASN A 90 3.54 -3.06 -27.76
N GLY A 91 3.23 -4.10 -28.54
CA GLY A 91 2.09 -4.99 -28.29
C GLY A 91 2.29 -5.97 -27.13
N GLU A 92 3.53 -6.24 -26.72
CA GLU A 92 3.84 -7.10 -25.57
C GLU A 92 3.75 -6.35 -24.25
N TRP A 93 3.84 -5.01 -24.30
CA TRP A 93 3.67 -4.18 -23.12
C TRP A 93 2.20 -4.09 -22.72
N ILE A 94 1.78 -4.96 -21.80
CA ILE A 94 0.45 -4.94 -21.21
C ILE A 94 0.61 -4.82 -19.68
N PRO A 95 0.37 -3.63 -19.09
CA PRO A 95 0.45 -3.45 -17.65
C PRO A 95 -0.40 -4.47 -16.88
N GLY A 96 0.15 -4.99 -15.78
CA GLY A 96 -0.47 -6.03 -14.96
C GLY A 96 -0.34 -7.45 -15.50
N THR A 97 0.41 -7.67 -16.58
CA THR A 97 0.71 -9.00 -17.13
C THR A 97 2.21 -9.29 -17.10
N THR A 98 2.58 -10.54 -17.33
CA THR A 98 3.98 -10.94 -17.38
C THR A 98 4.53 -10.77 -18.79
N LEU A 99 5.60 -9.98 -18.90
CA LEU A 99 6.45 -9.92 -20.07
C LEU A 99 7.32 -11.17 -20.10
N ASN A 100 7.24 -11.89 -21.23
CA ASN A 100 7.95 -13.14 -21.43
C ASN A 100 8.91 -13.00 -22.61
N CYS A 101 10.05 -13.68 -22.52
CA CYS A 101 10.86 -14.01 -23.68
C CYS A 101 10.76 -15.52 -23.87
N ALA A 102 10.15 -15.96 -24.98
CA ALA A 102 9.89 -17.37 -25.26
C ALA A 102 9.11 -18.03 -24.11
N SER A 103 9.68 -19.03 -23.43
CA SER A 103 9.04 -19.71 -22.29
C SER A 103 9.46 -19.14 -20.93
N ASN A 104 10.30 -18.11 -20.90
CA ASN A 104 10.82 -17.53 -19.67
C ASN A 104 10.03 -16.29 -19.29
N ASN A 105 9.59 -16.25 -18.03
CA ASN A 105 8.97 -15.07 -17.44
C ASN A 105 10.06 -14.09 -17.02
N ILE A 106 10.10 -12.91 -17.64
CA ILE A 106 11.17 -11.94 -17.40
C ILE A 106 10.75 -10.90 -16.36
N LEU A 107 9.57 -10.30 -16.55
CA LEU A 107 9.10 -9.20 -15.71
C LEU A 107 7.59 -9.25 -15.57
N LEU A 108 7.07 -9.13 -14.35
CA LEU A 108 5.68 -8.73 -14.16
C LEU A 108 5.59 -7.21 -14.37
N ILE A 109 4.94 -6.77 -15.44
CA ILE A 109 4.78 -5.33 -15.73
C ILE A 109 3.86 -4.76 -14.64
N PRO A 110 4.34 -3.85 -13.77
CA PRO A 110 3.51 -3.28 -12.74
C PRO A 110 2.45 -2.37 -13.36
N ARG A 111 1.30 -2.21 -12.69
CA ARG A 111 0.34 -1.14 -13.00
C ARG A 111 0.68 0.09 -12.19
N ASP A 112 0.44 1.26 -12.77
CA ASP A 112 0.54 2.51 -12.03
C ASP A 112 -0.42 2.52 -10.82
N PRO A 113 0.01 3.01 -9.64
CA PRO A 113 -0.85 3.11 -8.46
C PRO A 113 -2.10 4.00 -8.63
N GLY A 114 -2.14 4.81 -9.69
CA GLY A 114 -3.26 5.67 -10.10
C GLY A 114 -4.14 5.06 -11.21
N TYR A 115 -3.95 3.79 -11.58
CA TYR A 115 -4.82 3.08 -12.51
C TYR A 115 -6.29 3.10 -12.03
N PRO A 116 -7.29 3.29 -12.93
CA PRO A 116 -7.19 3.35 -14.40
C PRO A 116 -6.93 4.75 -14.97
N VAL A 117 -6.75 5.77 -14.14
CA VAL A 117 -6.59 7.15 -14.62
C VAL A 117 -5.21 7.36 -15.26
N ASN A 118 -4.18 6.83 -14.61
CA ASN A 118 -2.80 6.83 -15.10
C ASN A 118 -2.34 5.38 -15.29
N ASP A 119 -1.49 5.15 -16.29
CA ASP A 119 -0.76 3.89 -16.44
C ASP A 119 0.60 4.13 -17.08
N TYR A 120 1.52 3.18 -16.94
CA TYR A 120 2.80 3.25 -17.61
C TYR A 120 2.64 2.92 -19.09
N THR A 121 3.06 3.84 -19.96
CA THR A 121 2.99 3.65 -21.41
C THR A 121 4.39 3.42 -21.95
N TYR A 122 4.58 2.32 -22.67
CA TYR A 122 5.85 1.97 -23.29
C TYR A 122 5.84 2.30 -24.78
N ASN A 123 6.96 2.80 -25.27
CA ASN A 123 7.23 2.95 -26.68
C ASN A 123 8.67 2.53 -26.98
N GLY A 124 8.89 1.43 -27.68
CA GLY A 124 10.21 1.14 -28.26
C GLY A 124 10.48 2.02 -29.49
N ASP A 125 11.76 2.35 -29.71
CA ASP A 125 12.12 3.47 -30.60
C ASP A 125 12.44 3.07 -32.05
N ASP A 126 12.60 1.78 -32.36
CA ASP A 126 12.87 1.31 -33.73
C ASP A 126 12.04 0.06 -34.06
N ALA A 127 11.24 0.12 -35.12
CA ALA A 127 10.44 -1.01 -35.60
C ALA A 127 11.15 -1.70 -36.79
N SER A 128 11.78 -2.85 -36.55
CA SER A 128 12.16 -3.78 -37.62
C SER A 128 11.05 -4.81 -37.94
N GLY A 129 9.87 -4.67 -37.32
CA GLY A 129 8.62 -5.19 -37.88
C GLY A 129 8.22 -6.62 -37.50
N LEU A 130 8.88 -7.30 -36.55
CA LEU A 130 8.39 -8.55 -35.96
C LEU A 130 8.86 -8.71 -34.49
N PRO A 131 8.05 -9.37 -33.63
CA PRO A 131 8.28 -9.47 -32.18
C PRO A 131 9.49 -10.31 -31.78
N GLY A 132 10.23 -9.83 -30.78
CA GLY A 132 11.49 -10.41 -30.33
C GLY A 132 11.35 -11.48 -29.24
N CYS A 133 11.97 -12.63 -29.47
CA CYS A 133 12.71 -13.41 -28.46
C CYS A 133 13.61 -14.43 -29.21
N GLY A 134 14.76 -13.97 -29.72
CA GLY A 134 15.73 -14.81 -30.43
C GLY A 134 15.61 -14.91 -31.96
N LEU A 135 14.93 -13.96 -32.63
CA LEU A 135 14.71 -13.96 -34.10
C LEU A 135 15.42 -12.82 -34.86
N ASN A 136 16.52 -12.28 -34.32
CA ASN A 136 17.45 -11.35 -34.98
C ASN A 136 16.90 -10.00 -35.46
N ASN A 137 15.82 -9.48 -34.86
CA ASN A 137 15.31 -8.13 -35.14
C ASN A 137 14.83 -7.51 -33.82
N LEU A 138 15.53 -6.48 -33.37
CA LEU A 138 15.58 -6.09 -31.97
C LEU A 138 15.48 -4.57 -31.88
N ARG A 139 14.54 -4.06 -31.08
CA ARG A 139 14.40 -2.61 -30.89
C ARG A 139 15.62 -2.12 -30.12
N GLY A 140 16.28 -1.09 -30.65
CA GLY A 140 17.55 -0.59 -30.10
C GLY A 140 17.38 0.19 -28.79
N GLY A 141 16.20 0.76 -28.56
CA GLY A 141 15.88 1.56 -27.39
C GLY A 141 14.40 1.51 -27.03
N TYR A 142 14.08 2.08 -25.88
CA TYR A 142 12.71 2.28 -25.44
C TYR A 142 12.58 3.53 -24.57
N THR A 143 11.39 4.13 -24.66
CA THR A 143 10.93 5.19 -23.79
C THR A 143 9.72 4.73 -22.99
N LEU A 144 9.76 5.00 -21.68
CA LEU A 144 8.67 4.70 -20.76
C LEU A 144 8.06 6.00 -20.24
N ARG A 145 6.79 6.21 -20.53
CA ARG A 145 6.02 7.38 -20.11
C ARG A 145 5.28 7.10 -18.81
N PHE A 146 5.40 8.00 -17.85
CA PHE A 146 4.75 7.90 -16.54
C PHE A 146 4.33 9.29 -16.02
N TYR A 147 3.42 9.30 -15.04
CA TYR A 147 2.88 10.53 -14.45
C TYR A 147 3.36 10.71 -13.02
N ILE A 148 3.76 11.92 -12.63
CA ILE A 148 4.07 12.25 -11.24
C ILE A 148 3.01 13.20 -10.69
N GLU A 149 2.26 12.74 -9.69
CA GLU A 149 1.10 13.46 -9.15
C GLU A 149 1.49 14.74 -8.41
N LYS A 150 2.66 14.75 -7.74
CA LYS A 150 3.16 15.94 -7.05
C LYS A 150 3.40 17.11 -8.01
N GLN A 151 4.00 16.83 -9.17
CA GLN A 151 4.33 17.84 -10.19
C GLN A 151 3.16 18.09 -11.15
N GLY A 152 2.24 17.14 -11.27
CA GLY A 152 1.09 17.23 -12.16
C GLY A 152 1.45 17.08 -13.64
N LEU A 153 2.61 16.49 -13.94
CA LEU A 153 3.21 16.43 -15.27
C LEU A 153 3.62 15.00 -15.65
N TRP A 154 3.78 14.81 -16.94
CA TRP A 154 4.26 13.57 -17.54
C TRP A 154 5.76 13.63 -17.77
N TYR A 155 6.40 12.48 -17.58
CA TYR A 155 7.83 12.31 -17.74
C TYR A 155 8.09 11.06 -18.58
N LEU A 156 9.25 11.06 -19.23
CA LEU A 156 9.76 9.96 -20.03
C LEU A 156 11.01 9.40 -19.34
N MET A 157 11.18 8.09 -19.38
CA MET A 157 12.40 7.42 -18.97
C MET A 157 12.96 6.66 -20.17
N ASP A 158 14.20 6.97 -20.54
CA ASP A 158 14.92 6.30 -21.64
C ASP A 158 15.44 4.94 -21.17
N GLU A 159 15.96 4.12 -22.10
CA GLU A 159 16.53 2.81 -21.83
C GLU A 159 17.71 2.85 -20.85
N ASP A 160 18.48 3.93 -20.86
CA ASP A 160 19.59 4.17 -19.94
C ASP A 160 19.11 4.50 -18.50
N GLY A 161 17.81 4.73 -18.33
CA GLY A 161 17.19 5.12 -17.07
C GLY A 161 17.27 6.62 -16.77
N VAL A 162 17.66 7.42 -17.76
CA VAL A 162 17.61 8.87 -17.69
C VAL A 162 16.15 9.32 -17.78
N ILE A 163 15.74 10.23 -16.88
CA ILE A 163 14.39 10.77 -16.87
C ILE A 163 14.38 12.14 -17.53
N ARG A 164 13.35 12.41 -18.33
CA ARG A 164 13.12 13.66 -19.04
C ARG A 164 11.70 14.18 -18.87
N ASP A 165 11.55 15.49 -18.92
CA ASP A 165 10.25 16.14 -19.08
C ASP A 165 9.70 15.86 -20.49
N GLU A 166 8.43 15.46 -20.59
CA GLU A 166 7.78 15.19 -21.87
C GLU A 166 7.69 16.43 -22.79
N LEU A 167 7.50 17.63 -22.21
CA LEU A 167 7.24 18.83 -23.01
C LEU A 167 8.49 19.40 -23.68
N ASN A 168 9.61 19.39 -22.94
CA ASN A 168 10.84 20.06 -23.34
C ASN A 168 12.00 19.09 -23.60
N ASN A 169 11.81 17.80 -23.31
CA ASN A 169 12.84 16.76 -23.39
C ASN A 169 14.10 17.06 -22.54
N ASN A 170 13.95 17.90 -21.51
CA ASN A 170 15.03 18.26 -20.60
C ASN A 170 15.27 17.12 -19.61
N VAL A 171 16.54 16.81 -19.33
CA VAL A 171 16.91 15.80 -18.33
C VAL A 171 16.56 16.31 -16.93
N ILE A 172 15.88 15.47 -16.15
CA ILE A 172 15.43 15.75 -14.80
C ILE A 172 16.06 14.75 -13.83
N SER A 173 16.63 15.26 -12.74
CA SER A 173 17.13 14.40 -11.66
C SER A 173 15.98 13.76 -10.90
N VAL A 174 16.11 12.48 -10.54
CA VAL A 174 15.10 11.73 -9.78
C VAL A 174 14.70 12.45 -8.48
N ASP A 175 15.66 13.10 -7.81
CA ASP A 175 15.44 13.81 -6.54
C ASP A 175 14.48 14.99 -6.65
N THR A 176 14.25 15.55 -7.84
CA THR A 176 13.30 16.67 -8.02
C THR A 176 11.87 16.18 -8.24
N LEU A 177 11.68 14.86 -8.46
CA LEU A 177 10.37 14.24 -8.71
C LEU A 177 9.63 13.87 -7.42
N ILE A 178 10.37 13.66 -6.32
CA ILE A 178 9.85 13.34 -4.98
C ILE A 178 9.56 14.56 -4.13
#